data_AF-A0A9Q2ZPU1-F1
#
_entry.id   AF-A0A9Q2ZPU1-F1
#
_cell.length_a   1.000
_cell.length_b   1.000
_cell.length_c   1.000
_cell.angle_alpha   90.00
_cell.angle_beta   90.00
_cell.angle_gamma   90.00
#
_symmetry.space_group_name_H-M   'P 1'
#
loop_
_entity.id
_entity.type
_entity.pdbx_description
1 polymer ?
#
loop_
_entity_poly.entity_id
_entity_poly.type
_entity_poly.pdbx_seq_one_letter_code
_entity_poly.pdbx_strand_id
1 'polypeptide(L)'
;MRIRSTKPEFWRSKTIAALPWDVRLVLKGLESYVDDNGVGKDDIALIAADVFPRDLSGNPRDTLARLSEAISALHDGGLIARYVADGEDLLYIGRWKELQRIDKPGRGRFPRPDGTLEYGEPVDEASYRAIRETVARPPERVAPGTGEQGNRGTGEQGITPLSPADADDGGTLIPDSWQPNQGHRDKAASLRLDVDREAQRFVEHAHRKVRRLRNWNTGFTNWLRKQAEFAQQRQGAPVAAASRGTRRDDELMAFMTRDDDNTNQQWEIEA
;
A
#
# COMPACT_ATOMS: atom_id res chain seq x y z
N MET A 1 17.97 8.16 19.96
CA MET A 1 18.41 6.82 19.48
C MET A 1 18.85 5.93 20.62
N ARG A 2 18.88 4.62 20.40
CA ARG A 2 19.24 3.59 21.38
C ARG A 2 20.55 2.91 21.01
N ILE A 3 21.30 2.46 22.01
CA ILE A 3 22.51 1.66 21.82
C ILE A 3 22.09 0.21 21.63
N ARG A 4 22.53 -0.43 20.55
CA ARG A 4 22.23 -1.83 20.22
C ARG A 4 23.51 -2.57 19.86
N SER A 5 23.63 -3.82 20.29
CA SER A 5 24.72 -4.70 19.89
C SER A 5 24.42 -5.34 18.53
N THR A 6 25.43 -5.51 17.67
CA THR A 6 25.27 -6.26 16.43
C THR A 6 25.51 -7.73 16.68
N LYS A 7 24.49 -8.57 16.50
CA LYS A 7 24.64 -10.02 16.64
C LYS A 7 25.40 -10.62 15.43
N PRO A 8 26.17 -11.71 15.60
CA PRO A 8 26.89 -12.37 14.50
C PRO A 8 25.99 -12.82 13.34
N GLU A 9 24.73 -13.16 13.62
CA GLU A 9 23.74 -13.61 12.64
C GLU A 9 23.47 -12.54 11.57
N PHE A 10 23.63 -11.25 11.91
CA PHE A 10 23.55 -10.15 10.95
C PHE A 10 24.52 -10.36 9.79
N TRP A 11 25.78 -10.68 10.09
CA TRP A 11 26.84 -10.87 9.10
C TRP A 11 26.71 -12.18 8.32
N ARG A 12 26.04 -13.17 8.91
CA ARG A 12 25.84 -14.50 8.31
C ARG A 12 24.54 -14.61 7.52
N SER A 13 23.64 -13.65 7.65
CA SER A 13 22.33 -13.66 7.00
C SER A 13 22.47 -13.50 5.49
N LYS A 14 22.02 -14.51 4.73
CA LYS A 14 21.97 -14.45 3.25
C LYS A 14 21.05 -13.33 2.76
N THR A 15 19.93 -13.09 3.44
CA THR A 15 18.99 -12.01 3.12
C THR A 15 19.65 -10.64 3.24
N ILE A 16 20.35 -10.37 4.35
CA ILE A 16 21.05 -9.09 4.56
C ILE A 16 22.25 -8.98 3.62
N ALA A 17 22.96 -10.09 3.37
CA ALA A 17 24.09 -10.13 2.45
C ALA A 17 23.71 -9.94 0.97
N ALA A 18 22.44 -10.10 0.59
CA ALA A 18 21.95 -9.82 -0.76
C ALA A 18 21.67 -8.32 -1.00
N LEU A 19 21.56 -7.52 0.06
CA LEU A 19 21.32 -6.09 -0.06
C LEU A 19 22.58 -5.33 -0.50
N PRO A 20 22.43 -4.17 -1.16
CA PRO A 20 23.51 -3.22 -1.36
C PRO A 20 24.17 -2.83 -0.02
N TRP A 21 25.48 -2.52 -0.05
CA TRP A 21 26.28 -2.32 1.16
C TRP A 21 25.79 -1.14 2.01
N ASP A 22 25.42 -0.04 1.37
CA ASP A 22 24.84 1.15 1.98
C ASP A 22 23.48 0.88 2.63
N VAL A 23 22.64 0.06 2.00
CA VAL A 23 21.34 -0.36 2.57
C VAL A 23 21.52 -1.11 3.89
N ARG A 24 22.60 -1.88 4.04
CA ARG A 24 22.93 -2.57 5.32
C ARG A 24 23.28 -1.58 6.43
N LEU A 25 23.95 -0.46 6.10
CA LEU A 25 24.22 0.62 7.05
C LEU A 25 22.92 1.29 7.51
N VAL A 26 21.99 1.54 6.58
CA VAL A 26 20.66 2.06 6.91
C VAL A 26 19.92 1.12 7.85
N LEU A 27 19.94 -0.20 7.62
CA LEU A 27 19.34 -1.16 8.55
C LEU A 27 19.91 -1.04 9.97
N LYS A 28 21.24 -0.93 10.13
CA LYS A 28 21.86 -0.74 11.45
C LYS A 28 21.47 0.58 12.10
N GLY A 29 21.31 1.63 11.29
CA GLY A 29 20.74 2.90 11.73
C GLY A 29 19.32 2.75 12.25
N LEU A 30 18.46 2.04 11.51
CA LEU A 30 17.08 1.77 11.89
C LEU A 30 16.97 0.95 13.18
N GLU A 31 17.79 -0.08 13.38
CA GLU A 31 17.81 -0.84 14.64
C GLU A 31 18.04 0.05 15.88
N SER A 32 18.80 1.14 15.70
CA SER A 32 19.11 2.11 16.74
C SER A 32 18.06 3.23 16.84
N TYR A 33 17.30 3.45 15.76
CA TYR A 33 16.23 4.45 15.68
C TYR A 33 14.94 3.96 16.36
N VAL A 34 14.53 2.71 16.10
CA VAL A 34 13.26 2.16 16.58
C VAL A 34 13.19 1.95 18.10
N ASP A 35 11.97 1.82 18.60
CA ASP A 35 11.66 1.48 19.98
C ASP A 35 12.06 0.07 20.38
N ASP A 36 11.98 -0.23 21.67
CA ASP A 36 12.32 -1.56 22.18
C ASP A 36 11.38 -2.64 21.64
N ASN A 37 10.17 -2.28 21.24
CA ASN A 37 9.25 -3.17 20.55
C ASN A 37 9.55 -3.32 19.05
N GLY A 38 10.55 -2.61 18.51
CA GLY A 38 10.96 -2.67 17.09
C GLY A 38 10.21 -1.72 16.16
N VAL A 39 9.40 -0.79 16.71
CA VAL A 39 8.59 0.16 15.93
C VAL A 39 9.19 1.56 15.96
N GLY A 40 9.12 2.28 14.84
CA GLY A 40 9.44 3.70 14.75
C GLY A 40 8.50 4.40 13.79
N LYS A 41 8.55 5.75 13.76
CA LYS A 41 7.84 6.52 12.74
C LYS A 41 8.48 6.30 11.38
N ASP A 42 7.66 6.17 10.35
CA ASP A 42 8.09 6.05 8.96
C ASP A 42 8.18 7.42 8.30
N ASP A 43 9.04 8.26 8.86
CA ASP A 43 9.31 9.62 8.39
C ASP A 43 10.77 9.74 7.96
N ILE A 44 11.01 9.88 6.66
CA ILE A 44 12.34 9.94 6.06
C ILE A 44 13.17 11.11 6.63
N ALA A 45 12.54 12.27 6.84
CA ALA A 45 13.24 13.44 7.34
C ALA A 45 13.66 13.24 8.81
N LEU A 46 12.77 12.66 9.63
CA LEU A 46 13.08 12.33 11.02
C LEU A 46 14.17 11.27 11.13
N ILE A 47 14.08 10.18 10.35
CA ILE A 47 15.08 9.12 10.32
C ILE A 47 16.44 9.69 9.87
N ALA A 48 16.46 10.54 8.83
CA ALA A 48 17.70 11.19 8.38
C ALA A 48 18.30 12.10 9.46
N ALA A 49 17.47 12.88 10.16
CA ALA A 49 17.93 13.79 11.20
C ALA A 49 18.53 13.05 12.40
N ASP A 50 17.97 11.90 12.77
CA ASP A 50 18.47 11.09 13.89
C ASP A 50 19.71 10.26 13.50
N VAL A 51 19.64 9.57 12.35
CA VAL A 51 20.64 8.55 11.98
C VAL A 51 21.80 9.12 11.18
N PHE A 52 21.55 10.12 10.31
CA PHE A 52 22.52 10.67 9.37
C PHE A 52 22.57 12.22 9.41
N PRO A 53 22.70 12.86 10.60
CA PRO A 53 22.56 14.31 10.75
C PRO A 53 23.60 15.11 9.96
N ARG A 54 24.82 14.58 9.81
CA ARG A 54 25.90 15.25 9.07
C ARG A 54 25.70 15.16 7.57
N ASP A 55 25.29 14.00 7.06
CA ASP A 55 24.96 13.78 5.66
C ASP A 55 23.76 14.65 5.27
N LEU A 56 22.72 14.68 6.12
CA LEU A 56 21.55 15.56 5.92
C LEU A 56 21.95 17.03 5.88
N SER A 57 22.84 17.47 6.77
CA SER A 57 23.32 18.86 6.78
C SER A 57 24.20 19.21 5.57
N GLY A 58 25.00 18.27 5.06
CA GLY A 58 25.94 18.52 3.97
C GLY A 58 25.32 18.36 2.59
N ASN A 59 24.44 17.37 2.42
CA ASN A 59 23.80 17.04 1.16
C ASN A 59 22.37 16.50 1.40
N PRO A 60 21.41 17.37 1.74
CA PRO A 60 20.08 16.93 2.16
C PRO A 60 19.32 16.18 1.07
N ARG A 61 19.36 16.67 -0.18
CA ARG A 61 18.60 16.06 -1.29
C ARG A 61 19.08 14.63 -1.57
N ASP A 62 20.38 14.42 -1.68
CA ASP A 62 20.95 13.09 -1.95
C ASP A 62 20.74 12.14 -0.75
N THR A 63 20.93 12.64 0.47
CA THR A 63 20.71 11.85 1.69
C THR A 63 19.28 11.34 1.80
N LEU A 64 18.29 12.21 1.58
CA LEU A 64 16.88 11.81 1.64
C LEU A 64 16.51 10.83 0.53
N ALA A 65 17.04 11.02 -0.69
CA ALA A 65 16.81 10.11 -1.81
C ALA A 65 17.39 8.71 -1.53
N ARG A 66 18.67 8.63 -1.13
CA ARG A 66 19.33 7.37 -0.77
C ARG A 66 18.64 6.66 0.38
N LEU A 67 18.20 7.40 1.40
CA LEU A 67 17.50 6.84 2.54
C LEU A 67 16.14 6.26 2.13
N SER A 68 15.39 6.97 1.27
CA SER A 68 14.11 6.49 0.73
C SER A 68 14.27 5.22 -0.10
N GLU A 69 15.29 5.17 -0.97
CA GLU A 69 15.63 3.98 -1.76
C GLU A 69 16.04 2.81 -0.86
N ALA A 70 16.86 3.06 0.16
CA ALA A 70 17.29 2.04 1.10
C ALA A 70 16.12 1.48 1.95
N ILE A 71 15.22 2.34 2.43
CA ILE A 71 14.01 1.91 3.15
C ILE A 71 13.11 1.06 2.24
N SER A 72 12.96 1.44 0.97
CA SER A 72 12.23 0.63 -0.01
C SER A 72 12.88 -0.73 -0.24
N ALA A 73 14.21 -0.78 -0.42
CA ALA A 73 14.95 -2.03 -0.57
C ALA A 73 14.87 -2.93 0.68
N LEU A 74 14.84 -2.36 1.88
CA LEU A 74 14.64 -3.11 3.13
C LEU A 74 13.22 -3.66 3.26
N HIS A 75 12.23 -2.93 2.75
CA HIS A 75 10.84 -3.39 2.71
C HIS A 75 10.69 -4.56 1.73
N ASP A 76 11.17 -4.38 0.50
CA ASP A 76 11.13 -5.39 -0.57
C ASP A 76 11.94 -6.65 -0.19
N GLY A 77 13.11 -6.45 0.44
CA GLY A 77 13.96 -7.53 0.96
C GLY A 77 13.38 -8.25 2.18
N GLY A 78 12.20 -7.84 2.64
CA GLY A 78 11.51 -8.51 3.73
C GLY A 78 12.21 -8.34 5.08
N LEU A 79 12.81 -7.19 5.34
CA LEU A 79 13.44 -6.88 6.63
C LEU A 79 12.65 -5.86 7.45
N ILE A 80 11.90 -4.98 6.79
CA ILE A 80 10.96 -4.07 7.47
C ILE A 80 9.53 -4.24 6.93
N ALA A 81 8.55 -3.71 7.65
CA ALA A 81 7.18 -3.52 7.19
C ALA A 81 6.80 -2.06 7.44
N ARG A 82 6.04 -1.47 6.52
CA ARG A 82 5.59 -0.06 6.57
C ARG A 82 4.06 -0.07 6.61
N TYR A 83 3.45 0.62 7.55
CA TYR A 83 2.02 0.51 7.83
C TYR A 83 1.50 1.76 8.54
N VAL A 84 0.18 1.92 8.56
CA VAL A 84 -0.49 3.00 9.29
C VAL A 84 -1.18 2.41 10.52
N ALA A 85 -0.97 3.01 11.68
CA ALA A 85 -1.73 2.72 12.89
C ALA A 85 -2.03 4.02 13.64
N ASP A 86 -3.25 4.15 14.16
CA ASP A 86 -3.71 5.36 14.87
C ASP A 86 -3.48 6.68 14.10
N GLY A 87 -3.52 6.62 12.76
CA GLY A 87 -3.29 7.76 11.87
C GLY A 87 -1.83 8.18 11.69
N GLU A 88 -0.87 7.38 12.17
CA GLU A 88 0.56 7.61 12.03
C GLU A 88 1.19 6.60 11.06
N ASP A 89 2.07 7.06 10.17
CA ASP A 89 2.90 6.21 9.33
C ASP A 89 4.04 5.61 10.18
N LEU A 90 4.08 4.30 10.26
CA LEU A 90 5.00 3.53 11.10
C LEU A 90 5.79 2.52 10.29
N LEU A 91 6.99 2.22 10.78
CA LEU A 91 7.79 1.10 10.33
C LEU A 91 8.05 0.12 11.48
N TYR A 92 8.09 -1.17 11.14
CA TYR A 92 8.44 -2.25 12.05
C TYR A 92 9.58 -3.07 11.46
N ILE A 93 10.62 -3.32 12.26
CA ILE A 93 11.69 -4.24 11.87
C ILE A 93 11.21 -5.67 12.09
N GLY A 94 11.04 -6.43 11.01
CA GLY A 94 10.52 -7.80 11.06
C GLY A 94 11.42 -8.73 11.87
N ARG A 95 10.81 -9.72 12.54
CA ARG A 95 11.52 -10.67 13.43
C ARG A 95 12.42 -9.97 14.46
N TRP A 96 11.94 -8.85 15.01
CA TRP A 96 12.73 -7.99 15.89
C TRP A 96 13.40 -8.72 17.05
N LYS A 97 12.69 -9.63 17.73
CA LYS A 97 13.23 -10.44 18.85
C LYS A 97 14.43 -11.31 18.43
N GLU A 98 14.41 -11.83 17.21
CA GLU A 98 15.51 -12.63 16.67
C GLU A 98 16.74 -11.74 16.41
N LEU A 99 16.51 -10.54 15.88
CA LEU A 99 17.58 -9.60 15.51
C LEU A 99 18.18 -8.88 16.73
N GLN A 100 17.34 -8.46 17.68
CA GLN A 100 17.75 -7.70 18.86
C GLN A 100 17.13 -8.27 20.12
N ARG A 101 18.01 -8.72 21.04
CA ARG A 101 17.60 -9.12 22.38
C ARG A 101 17.70 -7.91 23.29
N ILE A 102 16.59 -7.54 23.92
CA ILE A 102 16.52 -6.40 24.83
C ILE A 102 16.26 -6.92 26.24
N ASP A 103 17.18 -6.62 27.15
CA ASP A 103 16.99 -6.84 28.57
C ASP A 103 16.23 -5.66 29.17
N LYS A 104 15.17 -5.94 29.95
CA LYS A 104 14.29 -4.93 30.58
C LYS A 104 13.76 -3.90 29.56
N PRO A 105 12.95 -4.32 28.58
CA PRO A 105 12.42 -3.43 27.55
C PRO A 105 11.57 -2.32 28.17
N GLY A 106 11.70 -1.10 27.64
CA GLY A 106 10.73 -0.05 27.89
C GLY A 106 9.40 -0.34 27.17
N ARG A 107 8.32 0.28 27.66
CA ARG A 107 7.01 0.24 27.00
C ARG A 107 7.11 0.82 25.59
N GLY A 108 6.52 0.12 24.61
CA GLY A 108 6.41 0.60 23.24
C GLY A 108 5.57 1.87 23.16
N ARG A 109 5.99 2.86 22.35
CA ARG A 109 5.23 4.11 22.15
C ARG A 109 4.16 3.98 21.07
N PHE A 110 4.36 3.06 20.13
CA PHE A 110 3.50 2.83 18.98
C PHE A 110 3.16 1.34 18.85
N PRO A 111 1.94 0.99 18.42
CA PRO A 111 1.54 -0.39 18.22
C PRO A 111 2.40 -1.03 17.13
N ARG A 112 2.63 -2.34 17.24
CA ARG A 112 3.22 -3.20 16.21
C ARG A 112 2.17 -3.50 15.13
N PRO A 113 2.55 -4.13 13.99
CA PRO A 113 1.62 -4.40 12.90
C PRO A 113 0.40 -5.26 13.26
N ASP A 114 0.48 -6.07 14.32
CA ASP A 114 -0.62 -6.88 14.86
C ASP A 114 -1.40 -6.18 16.00
N GLY A 115 -1.11 -4.91 16.25
CA GLY A 115 -1.75 -4.10 17.30
C GLY A 115 -1.14 -4.24 18.70
N THR A 116 -0.23 -5.20 18.90
CA THR A 116 0.43 -5.38 20.21
C THR A 116 1.46 -4.28 20.48
N LEU A 117 1.79 -4.01 21.75
CA LEU A 117 2.67 -2.89 22.11
C LEU A 117 3.99 -3.33 22.71
N GLU A 118 3.98 -4.38 23.53
CA GLU A 118 5.10 -4.69 24.40
C GLU A 118 6.11 -5.62 23.73
N TYR A 119 7.40 -5.36 23.94
CA TYR A 119 8.45 -6.26 23.45
C TYR A 119 8.22 -7.71 23.91
N GLY A 120 7.74 -7.94 25.13
CA GLY A 120 7.53 -9.29 25.66
C GLY A 120 6.49 -10.12 24.90
N GLU A 121 5.48 -9.48 24.32
CA GLU A 121 4.37 -10.15 23.65
C GLU A 121 4.82 -10.81 22.33
N PRO A 122 4.28 -11.99 21.97
CA PRO A 122 4.49 -12.55 20.64
C PRO A 122 3.96 -11.58 19.57
N VAL A 123 4.56 -11.62 18.38
CA VAL A 123 4.08 -10.86 17.22
C VAL A 123 3.54 -11.85 16.20
N ASP A 124 2.33 -11.66 15.70
CA ASP A 124 1.85 -12.44 14.56
C ASP A 124 2.68 -12.11 13.31
N GLU A 125 3.44 -13.07 12.81
CA GLU A 125 4.26 -12.86 11.62
C GLU A 125 3.46 -12.63 10.34
N ALA A 126 2.24 -13.17 10.27
CA ALA A 126 1.39 -12.99 9.10
C ALA A 126 1.02 -11.50 8.93
N SER A 127 0.77 -10.78 10.04
CA SER A 127 0.43 -9.35 10.03
C SER A 127 1.40 -8.50 9.20
N TYR A 128 2.72 -8.66 9.39
CA TYR A 128 3.72 -7.84 8.71
C TYR A 128 4.29 -8.46 7.43
N ARG A 129 4.04 -9.76 7.19
CA ARG A 129 4.32 -10.41 5.89
C ARG A 129 3.26 -10.05 4.85
N ALA A 130 1.97 -10.04 5.22
CA ALA A 130 0.87 -9.64 4.33
C ALA A 130 1.01 -8.19 3.85
N ILE A 131 1.50 -7.30 4.72
CA ILE A 131 1.84 -5.90 4.38
C ILE A 131 2.88 -5.83 3.25
N ARG A 132 3.80 -6.80 3.15
CA ARG A 132 4.79 -6.84 2.07
C ARG A 132 4.21 -7.36 0.77
N GLU A 133 3.42 -8.42 0.84
CA GLU A 133 2.82 -9.04 -0.35
C GLU A 133 1.83 -8.11 -1.06
N THR A 134 1.21 -7.21 -0.31
CA THR A 134 0.35 -6.15 -0.86
C THR A 134 1.14 -5.03 -1.57
N VAL A 135 2.42 -4.84 -1.25
CA VAL A 135 3.30 -3.80 -1.83
C VAL A 135 4.23 -4.36 -2.92
N ALA A 136 4.67 -5.62 -2.81
CA ALA A 136 5.58 -6.31 -3.75
C ALA A 136 4.95 -6.71 -5.09
N ARG A 137 3.73 -6.25 -5.42
CA ARG A 137 3.17 -6.34 -6.78
C ARG A 137 3.59 -5.08 -7.57
N PRO A 138 4.52 -5.17 -8.54
CA PRO A 138 4.89 -4.04 -9.36
C PRO A 138 3.73 -3.63 -10.27
N PRO A 139 3.52 -2.33 -10.56
CA PRO A 139 2.72 -1.92 -11.69
C PRO A 139 3.43 -2.34 -12.98
N GLU A 140 2.78 -3.15 -13.82
CA GLU A 140 3.23 -3.36 -15.20
C GLU A 140 3.14 -2.04 -15.97
N ARG A 141 4.25 -1.30 -16.00
CA ARG A 141 4.91 -0.78 -17.22
C ARG A 141 5.86 0.34 -16.84
N VAL A 142 7.15 0.02 -16.90
CA VAL A 142 8.23 0.99 -17.03
C VAL A 142 8.12 1.62 -18.42
N ALA A 143 8.02 2.94 -18.48
CA ALA A 143 8.12 3.68 -19.73
C ALA A 143 9.55 3.56 -20.31
N PRO A 144 9.75 3.20 -21.59
CA PRO A 144 11.06 3.28 -22.19
C PRO A 144 11.44 4.75 -22.39
N GLY A 145 12.71 5.06 -22.12
CA GLY A 145 13.33 6.34 -22.38
C GLY A 145 13.30 6.73 -23.85
N THR A 146 13.38 8.05 -24.02
CA THR A 146 13.37 8.84 -25.23
C THR A 146 14.30 8.29 -26.31
N GLY A 147 13.71 7.71 -27.36
CA GLY A 147 14.33 7.44 -28.65
C GLY A 147 13.48 8.11 -29.74
N GLU A 148 14.16 8.81 -30.65
CA GLU A 148 13.58 9.67 -31.66
C GLU A 148 12.48 9.03 -32.52
N GLN A 149 11.55 9.90 -32.88
CA GLN A 149 10.41 9.69 -33.75
C GLN A 149 10.87 9.29 -35.16
N GLY A 150 10.58 8.05 -35.56
CA GLY A 150 10.63 7.58 -36.94
C GLY A 150 9.32 6.90 -37.30
N ASN A 151 8.39 7.64 -37.92
CA ASN A 151 7.17 7.10 -38.51
C ASN A 151 7.49 6.05 -39.59
N ARG A 152 6.92 4.85 -39.49
CA ARG A 152 6.42 4.04 -40.62
C ARG A 152 5.82 2.71 -40.16
N GLY A 153 4.63 2.39 -40.69
CA GLY A 153 4.28 1.00 -41.03
C GLY A 153 3.16 0.36 -40.22
N THR A 154 1.95 0.48 -40.76
CA THR A 154 0.75 -0.33 -40.55
C THR A 154 1.02 -1.84 -40.55
N GLY A 155 0.32 -2.60 -39.69
CA GLY A 155 0.26 -4.07 -39.78
C GLY A 155 -0.49 -4.71 -38.62
N GLU A 156 -1.77 -5.01 -38.84
CA GLU A 156 -2.58 -5.92 -38.01
C GLU A 156 -1.95 -7.32 -37.96
N GLN A 157 -2.01 -8.02 -36.81
CA GLN A 157 -2.42 -9.43 -36.68
C GLN A 157 -2.13 -10.00 -35.27
N GLY A 158 -3.15 -10.66 -34.68
CA GLY A 158 -2.97 -11.88 -33.89
C GLY A 158 -2.97 -11.76 -32.36
N ILE A 159 -4.14 -11.67 -31.74
CA ILE A 159 -4.32 -11.98 -30.31
C ILE A 159 -4.45 -13.50 -30.19
N THR A 160 -3.50 -14.16 -29.52
CA THR A 160 -3.66 -15.53 -29.05
C THR A 160 -4.34 -15.49 -27.67
N PRO A 161 -5.47 -16.20 -27.42
CA PRO A 161 -6.08 -16.23 -26.10
C PRO A 161 -5.22 -17.08 -25.16
N LEU A 162 -4.82 -16.53 -24.01
CA LEU A 162 -4.29 -17.32 -22.89
C LEU A 162 -5.43 -18.16 -22.28
N SER A 163 -5.11 -19.42 -21.98
CA SER A 163 -6.06 -20.49 -21.62
C SER A 163 -6.82 -20.24 -20.30
N PRO A 164 -8.03 -20.83 -20.11
CA PRO A 164 -8.90 -20.59 -18.95
C PRO A 164 -8.43 -21.21 -17.61
N ALA A 165 -7.21 -21.72 -17.52
CA ALA A 165 -6.80 -22.61 -16.44
C ALA A 165 -6.09 -21.93 -15.25
N ASP A 166 -5.81 -20.62 -15.31
CA ASP A 166 -5.08 -19.91 -14.24
C ASP A 166 -5.92 -18.81 -13.54
N ALA A 167 -7.26 -18.86 -13.60
CA ALA A 167 -8.13 -17.85 -12.99
C ALA A 167 -9.32 -18.46 -12.25
N ASP A 168 -9.07 -19.01 -11.05
CA ASP A 168 -10.13 -19.27 -10.07
C ASP A 168 -9.87 -18.44 -8.80
N ASP A 169 -10.51 -17.27 -8.73
CA ASP A 169 -10.54 -16.37 -7.56
C ASP A 169 -12.00 -15.98 -7.21
N GLY A 170 -12.92 -16.96 -7.23
CA GLY A 170 -14.22 -16.90 -6.52
C GLY A 170 -15.21 -15.75 -6.81
N GLY A 171 -14.91 -14.80 -7.70
CA GLY A 171 -15.71 -13.60 -7.94
C GLY A 171 -16.70 -13.72 -9.12
N THR A 172 -17.80 -12.99 -9.03
CA THR A 172 -18.83 -12.91 -10.09
C THR A 172 -18.65 -11.65 -10.94
N LEU A 173 -18.92 -11.75 -12.25
CA LEU A 173 -19.10 -10.57 -13.10
C LEU A 173 -20.35 -9.80 -12.64
N ILE A 174 -20.43 -8.51 -12.95
CA ILE A 174 -21.59 -7.70 -12.58
C ILE A 174 -22.83 -8.26 -13.28
N PRO A 175 -23.91 -8.59 -12.54
CA PRO A 175 -25.14 -9.05 -13.18
C PRO A 175 -25.79 -7.95 -14.01
N ASP A 176 -26.31 -8.26 -15.19
CA ASP A 176 -27.03 -7.29 -16.05
C ASP A 176 -28.26 -6.68 -15.36
N SER A 177 -28.81 -7.39 -14.36
CA SER A 177 -29.92 -6.93 -13.52
C SER A 177 -29.50 -6.12 -12.29
N TRP A 178 -28.20 -5.87 -12.09
CA TRP A 178 -27.71 -5.17 -10.90
C TRP A 178 -28.10 -3.70 -10.93
N GLN A 179 -28.66 -3.20 -9.82
CA GLN A 179 -29.07 -1.81 -9.65
C GLN A 179 -28.75 -1.31 -8.22
N PRO A 180 -28.51 0.00 -8.03
CA PRO A 180 -28.32 0.57 -6.70
C PRO A 180 -29.54 0.38 -5.80
N ASN A 181 -29.30 -0.16 -4.60
CA ASN A 181 -30.33 -0.30 -3.58
C ASN A 181 -30.62 1.04 -2.85
N GLN A 182 -31.62 1.05 -1.98
CA GLN A 182 -32.01 2.24 -1.21
C GLN A 182 -30.85 2.78 -0.33
N GLY A 183 -30.04 1.90 0.27
CA GLY A 183 -28.88 2.31 1.06
C GLY A 183 -27.83 3.08 0.24
N HIS A 184 -27.64 2.73 -1.03
CA HIS A 184 -26.78 3.50 -1.93
C HIS A 184 -27.38 4.86 -2.27
N ARG A 185 -28.70 4.95 -2.43
CA ARG A 185 -29.42 6.22 -2.68
C ARG A 185 -29.27 7.15 -1.48
N ASP A 186 -29.47 6.63 -0.26
CA ASP A 186 -29.33 7.40 0.98
C ASP A 186 -27.88 7.87 1.19
N LYS A 187 -26.91 6.99 0.90
CA LYS A 187 -25.49 7.33 0.97
C LYS A 187 -25.10 8.39 -0.05
N ALA A 188 -25.51 8.24 -1.31
CA ALA A 188 -25.25 9.21 -2.36
C ALA A 188 -25.89 10.58 -2.03
N ALA A 189 -27.12 10.59 -1.49
CA ALA A 189 -27.79 11.80 -1.02
C ALA A 189 -26.99 12.50 0.09
N SER A 190 -26.47 11.74 1.07
CA SER A 190 -25.61 12.28 2.15
C SER A 190 -24.32 12.92 1.62
N LEU A 191 -23.81 12.41 0.49
CA LEU A 191 -22.58 12.87 -0.16
C LEU A 191 -22.85 13.90 -1.27
N ARG A 192 -24.11 14.27 -1.50
CA ARG A 192 -24.56 15.15 -2.60
C ARG A 192 -24.12 14.66 -3.99
N LEU A 193 -24.12 13.35 -4.20
CA LEU A 193 -23.81 12.70 -5.47
C LEU A 193 -25.09 12.21 -6.16
N ASP A 194 -25.07 12.20 -7.49
CA ASP A 194 -26.13 11.61 -8.31
C ASP A 194 -25.94 10.10 -8.40
N VAL A 195 -26.79 9.35 -7.68
CA VAL A 195 -26.67 7.90 -7.55
C VAL A 195 -26.81 7.16 -8.89
N ASP A 196 -27.73 7.59 -9.76
CA ASP A 196 -28.02 6.89 -11.01
C ASP A 196 -26.88 7.12 -12.01
N ARG A 197 -26.34 8.34 -12.04
CA ARG A 197 -25.16 8.68 -12.86
C ARG A 197 -23.91 7.92 -12.41
N GLU A 198 -23.69 7.83 -11.10
CA GLU A 198 -22.53 7.12 -10.57
C GLU A 198 -22.67 5.59 -10.73
N ALA A 199 -23.89 5.06 -10.66
CA ALA A 199 -24.16 3.65 -10.93
C ALA A 199 -23.88 3.26 -12.38
N GLN A 200 -24.29 4.09 -13.34
CA GLN A 200 -24.01 3.85 -14.75
C GLN A 200 -22.50 3.79 -15.02
N ARG A 201 -21.74 4.72 -14.43
CA ARG A 201 -20.27 4.75 -14.54
C ARG A 201 -19.62 3.53 -13.92
N PHE A 202 -20.13 3.09 -12.77
CA PHE A 202 -19.66 1.90 -12.09
C PHE A 202 -19.87 0.63 -12.92
N VAL A 203 -21.06 0.46 -13.51
CA VAL A 203 -21.43 -0.68 -14.38
C VAL A 203 -20.63 -0.69 -15.68
N GLU A 204 -20.56 0.44 -16.40
CA GLU A 204 -19.81 0.57 -17.65
C GLU A 204 -18.33 0.23 -17.44
N HIS A 205 -17.76 0.68 -16.31
CA HIS A 205 -16.39 0.35 -15.97
C HIS A 205 -16.22 -1.14 -15.66
N ALA A 206 -17.13 -1.73 -14.88
CA ALA A 206 -17.11 -3.16 -14.55
C ALA A 206 -17.11 -4.03 -15.81
N HIS A 207 -17.95 -3.70 -16.80
CA HIS A 207 -17.95 -4.37 -18.10
C HIS A 207 -16.67 -4.12 -18.89
N ARG A 208 -16.18 -2.87 -18.97
CA ARG A 208 -14.96 -2.52 -19.71
C ARG A 208 -13.72 -3.28 -19.23
N LYS A 209 -13.63 -3.53 -17.92
CA LYS A 209 -12.48 -4.24 -17.31
C LYS A 209 -12.72 -5.73 -17.10
N VAL A 210 -13.89 -6.25 -17.50
CA VAL A 210 -14.30 -7.65 -17.23
C VAL A 210 -14.10 -7.99 -15.75
N ARG A 211 -14.49 -7.06 -14.87
CA ARG A 211 -14.18 -7.13 -13.44
C ARG A 211 -15.06 -8.18 -12.75
N ARG A 212 -14.45 -8.96 -11.87
CA ARG A 212 -15.12 -9.93 -11.00
C ARG A 212 -15.02 -9.47 -9.56
N LEU A 213 -16.15 -9.35 -8.87
CA LEU A 213 -16.22 -9.01 -7.45
C LEU A 213 -17.06 -10.04 -6.72
N ARG A 214 -16.78 -10.27 -5.43
CA ARG A 214 -17.62 -11.11 -4.59
C ARG A 214 -18.88 -10.37 -4.13
N ASN A 215 -18.80 -9.05 -3.92
CA ASN A 215 -19.94 -8.22 -3.51
C ASN A 215 -20.00 -6.86 -4.20
N TRP A 216 -20.82 -6.77 -5.25
CA TRP A 216 -21.00 -5.56 -6.05
C TRP A 216 -21.58 -4.36 -5.26
N ASN A 217 -22.30 -4.58 -4.16
CA ASN A 217 -22.86 -3.49 -3.35
C ASN A 217 -21.80 -2.83 -2.45
N THR A 218 -20.90 -3.63 -1.89
CA THR A 218 -19.75 -3.13 -1.12
C THR A 218 -18.82 -2.33 -2.03
N GLY A 219 -18.52 -2.89 -3.22
CA GLY A 219 -17.80 -2.18 -4.26
C GLY A 219 -18.44 -0.83 -4.59
N PHE A 220 -19.76 -0.75 -4.80
CA PHE A 220 -20.41 0.52 -5.11
C PHE A 220 -20.48 1.50 -3.93
N THR A 221 -20.55 1.03 -2.68
CA THR A 221 -20.50 1.92 -1.51
C THR A 221 -19.14 2.61 -1.39
N ASN A 222 -18.06 1.87 -1.66
CA ASN A 222 -16.71 2.43 -1.72
C ASN A 222 -16.55 3.40 -2.91
N TRP A 223 -17.23 3.15 -4.04
CA TRP A 223 -17.29 4.05 -5.21
C TRP A 223 -17.79 5.43 -4.80
N LEU A 224 -18.94 5.48 -4.12
CA LEU A 224 -19.57 6.72 -3.70
C LEU A 224 -18.71 7.51 -2.70
N ARG A 225 -18.08 6.83 -1.73
CA ARG A 225 -17.21 7.48 -0.74
C ARG A 225 -16.03 8.18 -1.42
N LYS A 226 -15.36 7.48 -2.34
CA LYS A 226 -14.22 8.06 -3.08
C LYS A 226 -14.65 9.20 -3.98
N GLN A 227 -15.77 9.06 -4.71
CA GLN A 227 -16.28 10.16 -5.54
C GLN A 227 -16.52 11.44 -4.72
N ALA A 228 -16.97 11.32 -3.47
CA ALA A 228 -17.16 12.46 -2.58
C ALA A 228 -15.82 13.09 -2.13
N GLU A 229 -14.83 12.28 -1.78
CA GLU A 229 -13.47 12.75 -1.44
C GLU A 229 -12.84 13.52 -2.59
N PHE A 230 -12.95 13.00 -3.82
CA PHE A 230 -12.45 13.70 -5.02
C PHE A 230 -13.27 14.94 -5.35
N ALA A 231 -14.60 14.94 -5.12
CA ALA A 231 -15.42 16.13 -5.28
C ALA A 231 -15.01 17.25 -4.29
N GLN A 232 -14.67 16.89 -3.05
CA GLN A 232 -14.16 17.83 -2.04
C GLN A 232 -12.77 18.37 -2.41
N GLN A 233 -11.85 17.52 -2.87
CA GLN A 233 -10.54 17.94 -3.36
C GLN A 233 -10.64 18.87 -4.58
N ARG A 234 -11.66 18.70 -5.44
CA ARG A 234 -11.93 19.59 -6.57
C ARG A 234 -12.49 20.95 -6.16
N GLN A 235 -13.17 21.06 -5.01
CA GLN A 235 -13.69 22.33 -4.49
C GLN A 235 -12.63 23.14 -3.73
N GLY A 236 -11.56 22.50 -3.23
CA GLY A 236 -10.45 23.15 -2.53
C GLY A 236 -9.29 23.60 -3.43
N ALA A 237 -9.30 23.27 -4.73
CA ALA A 237 -8.22 23.61 -5.67
C ALA A 237 -8.56 24.89 -6.48
N PRO A 238 -7.64 25.87 -6.60
CA PRO A 238 -7.86 27.04 -7.44
C PRO A 238 -8.00 26.62 -8.92
N VAL A 239 -8.94 27.26 -9.61
CA VAL A 239 -9.41 26.90 -10.96
C VAL A 239 -8.29 27.08 -11.99
N ALA A 240 -7.53 26.02 -12.27
CA ALA A 240 -6.70 25.90 -13.46
C ALA A 240 -6.97 24.56 -14.17
N ALA A 241 -7.42 24.70 -15.41
CA ALA A 241 -7.53 23.67 -16.46
C ALA A 241 -8.45 22.47 -16.18
N ALA A 242 -9.74 22.69 -16.44
CA ALA A 242 -10.66 21.64 -16.83
C ALA A 242 -10.26 21.10 -18.22
N SER A 243 -9.75 19.86 -18.31
CA SER A 243 -10.06 18.98 -19.45
C SER A 243 -9.82 17.50 -19.13
N ARG A 244 -10.68 16.67 -19.75
CA ARG A 244 -10.67 15.19 -19.88
C ARG A 244 -11.27 14.37 -18.74
N GLY A 245 -12.61 14.37 -18.70
CA GLY A 245 -13.45 13.52 -17.85
C GLY A 245 -13.61 12.08 -18.34
N THR A 246 -12.51 11.40 -18.66
CA THR A 246 -12.54 9.95 -19.01
C THR A 246 -11.34 9.19 -18.47
N ARG A 247 -10.18 9.86 -18.31
CA ARG A 247 -8.94 9.24 -17.80
C ARG A 247 -8.91 9.06 -16.28
N ARG A 248 -9.71 9.86 -15.56
CA ARG A 248 -9.70 9.93 -14.09
C ARG A 248 -10.60 8.87 -13.43
N ASP A 249 -11.62 8.41 -14.15
CA ASP A 249 -12.54 7.37 -13.66
C ASP A 249 -11.90 5.97 -13.73
N ASP A 250 -10.88 5.77 -14.58
CA ASP A 250 -10.04 4.56 -14.60
C ASP A 250 -9.08 4.47 -13.39
N GLU A 251 -8.54 5.60 -12.92
CA GLU A 251 -7.68 5.68 -11.70
C GLU A 251 -8.47 5.40 -10.42
N LEU A 252 -9.69 5.95 -10.35
CA LEU A 252 -10.63 5.70 -9.25
C LEU A 252 -10.92 4.22 -9.04
N MET A 253 -10.99 3.43 -10.11
CA MET A 253 -11.35 2.02 -10.06
C MET A 253 -10.21 1.04 -9.86
N ALA A 254 -8.99 1.36 -10.33
CA ALA A 254 -7.82 0.55 -10.04
C ALA A 254 -7.60 0.39 -8.52
N PHE A 255 -8.00 1.39 -7.75
CA PHE A 255 -7.92 1.41 -6.29
C PHE A 255 -8.93 0.49 -5.59
N MET A 256 -10.11 0.26 -6.18
CA MET A 256 -11.23 -0.40 -5.48
C MET A 256 -11.25 -1.93 -5.59
N THR A 257 -10.50 -2.52 -6.51
CA THR A 257 -10.38 -3.99 -6.64
C THR A 257 -9.62 -4.68 -5.51
N ARG A 258 -9.05 -3.94 -4.56
CA ARG A 258 -8.35 -4.53 -3.40
C ARG A 258 -9.27 -4.84 -2.22
N ASP A 259 -10.51 -4.35 -2.22
CA ASP A 259 -11.38 -4.39 -1.03
C ASP A 259 -12.49 -5.47 -1.07
N ASP A 260 -12.71 -6.16 -2.19
CA ASP A 260 -13.91 -7.03 -2.35
C ASP A 260 -13.74 -8.49 -1.92
N ASP A 261 -12.60 -8.88 -1.35
CA ASP A 261 -12.41 -10.25 -0.85
C ASP A 261 -12.80 -10.46 0.62
N ASN A 262 -13.24 -9.40 1.32
CA ASN A 262 -13.62 -9.48 2.73
C ASN A 262 -15.06 -8.99 2.99
N THR A 263 -16.06 -9.67 2.45
CA THR A 263 -17.40 -9.68 3.06
C THR A 263 -17.95 -11.10 3.13
N ASN A 264 -17.42 -11.88 4.07
CA ASN A 264 -18.22 -12.92 4.71
C ASN A 264 -17.85 -13.04 6.19
N GLN A 265 -18.51 -12.23 7.03
CA GLN A 265 -18.78 -12.61 8.41
C GLN A 265 -20.09 -11.96 8.85
N GLN A 266 -21.15 -12.78 8.76
CA GLN A 266 -22.38 -12.66 9.54
C GLN A 266 -22.05 -12.46 11.03
N TRP A 267 -22.73 -11.50 11.65
CA TRP A 267 -22.81 -11.36 13.10
C TRP A 267 -24.22 -11.77 13.58
N GLU A 268 -24.22 -12.76 14.49
CA GLU A 268 -25.20 -13.08 15.56
C GLU A 268 -26.64 -13.48 15.12
N ILE A 269 -27.49 -14.22 15.86
CA ILE A 269 -27.83 -14.25 17.30
C ILE A 269 -28.49 -15.62 17.63
N GLU A 270 -28.38 -16.02 18.90
CA GLU A 270 -29.05 -17.12 19.65
C GLU A 270 -30.44 -17.61 19.19
N ALA A 271 -30.63 -18.94 19.29
CA ALA A 271 -31.70 -19.61 20.02
C ALA A 271 -31.27 -21.05 20.40
#